data_AF-W4GT39-F1
#
_entry.id   AF-W4GT39-F1
#
_cell.length_a   1.000
_cell.length_b   1.000
_cell.length_c   1.000
_cell.angle_alpha   90.00
_cell.angle_beta   90.00
_cell.angle_gamma   90.00
#
_symmetry.space_group_name_H-M   'P 1'
#
loop_
_entity.id
_entity.type
_entity.pdbx_description
1 polymer ?
#
loop_
_entity_poly.entity_id
_entity_poly.type
_entity_poly.pdbx_seq_one_letter_code
_entity_poly.pdbx_strand_id
1 'polypeptide(L)'
;MLVVLWTMLTAGVMRRLWIYRNKVKYEGTAGPYVPVMLELVLLQWTMQVRRHLQLPTTLDDERTQIQTVLRHFGQHPSYHGFWSKYPLHFSVNPLVRRLPLR
;
A
#
# COMPACT_ATOMS: atom_id res chain seq x y z
N MET A 1 -0.43 -16.80 -1.38
CA MET A 1 0.57 -15.72 -1.24
C MET A 1 0.31 -14.53 -2.14
N LEU A 2 0.23 -14.68 -3.48
CA LEU A 2 -0.34 -13.64 -4.36
C LEU A 2 -1.75 -13.24 -3.91
N VAL A 3 -2.52 -14.24 -3.46
CA VAL A 3 -3.83 -14.09 -2.82
C VAL A 3 -3.80 -13.15 -1.61
N VAL A 4 -2.73 -13.11 -0.81
CA VAL A 4 -2.66 -12.25 0.40
C VAL A 4 -2.44 -10.79 0.00
N LEU A 5 -1.52 -10.52 -0.93
CA LEU A 5 -1.34 -9.18 -1.50
C LEU A 5 -2.62 -8.70 -2.20
N TRP A 6 -3.26 -9.61 -2.93
CA TRP A 6 -4.52 -9.34 -3.63
C TRP A 6 -5.69 -9.14 -2.67
N THR A 7 -5.80 -9.89 -1.58
CA THR A 7 -6.85 -9.70 -0.57
C THR A 7 -6.65 -8.40 0.19
N MET A 8 -5.41 -8.03 0.53
CA MET A 8 -5.12 -6.72 1.14
C MET A 8 -5.48 -5.56 0.20
N LEU A 9 -5.19 -5.71 -1.10
CA LEU A 9 -5.53 -4.70 -2.11
C LEU A 9 -7.04 -4.60 -2.30
N THR A 10 -7.71 -5.73 -2.56
CA THR A 10 -9.15 -5.78 -2.83
C THR A 10 -9.97 -5.39 -1.60
N ALA A 11 -9.60 -5.81 -0.39
CA ALA A 11 -10.25 -5.36 0.84
C ALA A 11 -10.05 -3.86 1.06
N GLY A 12 -8.85 -3.32 0.76
CA GLY A 12 -8.56 -1.89 0.83
C GLY A 12 -9.39 -1.06 -0.15
N VAL A 13 -9.47 -1.51 -1.40
CA VAL A 13 -10.30 -0.91 -2.46
C VAL A 13 -11.78 -0.98 -2.09
N MET A 14 -12.26 -2.15 -1.67
CA MET A 14 -13.66 -2.39 -1.32
C MET A 14 -14.09 -1.53 -0.13
N ARG A 15 -13.26 -1.44 0.92
CA ARG A 15 -13.53 -0.57 2.08
C ARG A 15 -13.61 0.90 1.69
N ARG A 16 -12.76 1.37 0.79
CA ARG A 16 -12.78 2.77 0.32
C ARG A 16 -13.97 3.07 -0.57
N LEU A 17 -14.31 2.17 -1.50
CA LEU A 17 -15.53 2.27 -2.30
C LEU A 17 -16.78 2.28 -1.42
N TRP A 18 -16.78 1.49 -0.34
CA TRP A 18 -17.86 1.49 0.65
C TRP A 18 -17.98 2.82 1.41
N ILE A 19 -16.87 3.34 1.95
CA ILE A 19 -16.85 4.65 2.63
C ILE A 19 -17.28 5.75 1.65
N TYR A 20 -16.81 5.71 0.40
CA TYR A 20 -17.20 6.63 -0.67
C TYR A 20 -18.71 6.61 -0.92
N ARG A 21 -19.28 5.42 -1.16
CA ARG A 21 -20.72 5.25 -1.39
C ARG A 21 -21.51 5.83 -0.22
N ASN A 22 -21.06 5.61 1.01
CA ASN A 22 -21.73 6.13 2.19
C ASN A 22 -21.61 7.66 2.30
N LYS A 23 -20.45 8.25 2.03
CA LYS A 23 -20.30 9.71 2.06
C LYS A 23 -21.17 10.41 1.02
N VAL A 24 -21.21 9.89 -0.21
CA VAL A 24 -22.08 10.46 -1.26
C VAL A 24 -23.56 10.31 -0.89
N LYS A 25 -23.95 9.13 -0.37
CA LYS A 25 -25.35 8.83 -0.04
C LYS A 25 -25.85 9.57 1.20
N TYR A 26 -25.02 9.75 2.22
CA TYR A 26 -25.44 10.23 3.55
C TYR A 26 -24.94 11.65 3.88
N GLU A 27 -23.83 12.11 3.28
CA GLU A 27 -23.23 13.42 3.58
C GLU A 27 -23.38 14.44 2.42
N GLY A 28 -23.94 14.03 1.27
CA GLY A 28 -24.16 14.92 0.12
C GLY A 28 -22.87 15.49 -0.49
N THR A 29 -21.71 14.91 -0.20
CA THR A 29 -20.42 15.38 -0.67
C THR A 29 -20.21 15.09 -2.15
N ALA A 30 -19.71 16.08 -2.90
CA ALA A 30 -19.31 15.88 -4.30
C ALA A 30 -18.27 14.76 -4.40
N GLY A 31 -18.44 13.87 -5.38
CA GLY A 31 -17.59 12.69 -5.53
C GLY A 31 -16.10 13.06 -5.66
N PRO A 32 -15.20 12.48 -4.85
CA PRO A 32 -13.77 12.75 -4.95
C PRO A 32 -13.20 12.40 -6.33
N TYR A 33 -12.26 13.22 -6.78
CA TYR A 33 -11.54 13.06 -8.04
C TYR A 33 -10.82 11.70 -8.09
N VAL A 34 -11.11 10.90 -9.12
CA VAL A 34 -10.66 9.50 -9.27
C VAL A 34 -9.15 9.31 -9.09
N PRO A 35 -8.27 10.19 -9.61
CA PRO A 35 -6.82 10.10 -9.38
C PRO A 35 -6.40 10.18 -7.91
N VAL A 36 -7.05 11.04 -7.11
CA VAL A 36 -6.76 11.17 -5.66
C VAL A 36 -7.20 9.91 -4.93
N MET A 37 -8.29 9.27 -5.37
CA MET A 37 -8.73 8.01 -4.79
C MET A 37 -7.76 6.87 -5.06
N LEU A 38 -7.27 6.72 -6.28
CA LEU A 38 -6.26 5.72 -6.63
C LEU A 38 -4.99 5.89 -5.80
N GLU A 39 -4.52 7.13 -5.65
CA GLU A 39 -3.35 7.45 -4.84
C GLU A 39 -3.55 7.05 -3.37
N LEU A 40 -4.68 7.40 -2.78
CA LEU A 40 -4.94 7.05 -1.39
C LEU A 40 -5.14 5.53 -1.19
N VAL A 41 -5.76 4.82 -2.15
CA VAL A 41 -5.86 3.36 -2.15
C VAL A 41 -4.46 2.74 -2.10
N LEU A 42 -3.59 3.18 -3.02
CA LEU A 42 -2.22 2.68 -3.10
C LEU A 42 -1.46 2.97 -1.80
N LEU A 43 -1.56 4.18 -1.24
CA LEU A 43 -0.96 4.53 0.06
C LEU A 43 -1.40 3.59 1.17
N GLN A 44 -2.70 3.32 1.30
CA GLN A 44 -3.19 2.42 2.34
C GLN A 44 -2.77 0.99 2.11
N TRP A 45 -2.75 0.52 0.86
CA TRP A 45 -2.24 -0.79 0.49
C TRP A 45 -0.75 -0.93 0.88
N THR A 46 0.09 0.06 0.57
CA THR A 46 1.51 0.04 0.97
C THR A 46 1.71 -0.08 2.48
N MET A 47 0.85 0.57 3.27
CA MET A 47 0.89 0.51 4.72
C MET A 47 0.54 -0.89 5.24
N GLN A 48 -0.45 -1.55 4.64
CA GLN A 48 -0.81 -2.93 4.97
C GLN A 48 0.31 -3.90 4.60
N VAL A 49 0.90 -3.75 3.41
CA VAL A 49 2.01 -4.59 2.97
C VAL A 49 3.23 -4.43 3.89
N ARG A 50 3.57 -3.19 4.27
CA ARG A 50 4.65 -2.93 5.22
C ARG A 50 4.36 -3.57 6.59
N ARG A 51 3.14 -3.41 7.10
CA ARG A 51 2.73 -4.01 8.37
C ARG A 51 2.85 -5.53 8.31
N HIS A 52 2.44 -6.15 7.20
CA HIS A 52 2.58 -7.59 6.99
C HIS A 52 4.03 -8.02 7.00
N LEU A 53 4.92 -7.32 6.29
CA LEU A 53 6.36 -7.63 6.30
C LEU A 53 7.01 -7.52 7.68
N GLN A 54 6.48 -6.65 8.54
CA GLN A 54 6.96 -6.43 9.91
C GLN A 54 6.41 -7.43 10.93
N LEU A 55 5.45 -8.28 10.57
CA LEU A 55 4.92 -9.29 11.49
C LEU A 55 5.99 -10.35 11.80
N PRO A 56 6.14 -10.76 13.07
CA PRO A 56 7.08 -11.83 13.47
C PRO A 56 6.73 -13.18 12.86
N THR A 57 5.46 -13.40 12.53
CA THR A 57 4.92 -14.64 11.94
C THR A 57 5.20 -14.78 10.44
N THR A 58 5.71 -13.73 9.80
CA THR A 58 5.99 -13.72 8.37
C THR A 58 7.35 -14.34 8.13
N LEU A 59 7.37 -15.47 7.42
CA LEU A 59 8.58 -16.23 7.11
C LEU A 59 9.54 -15.40 6.22
N ASP A 60 10.85 -15.64 6.33
CA ASP A 60 11.84 -14.88 5.56
C ASP A 60 11.74 -15.12 4.04
N ASP A 61 11.35 -16.33 3.63
CA ASP A 61 11.03 -16.63 2.23
C ASP A 61 9.84 -15.81 1.73
N GLU A 62 8.81 -15.67 2.57
CA GLU A 62 7.64 -14.85 2.27
C GLU A 62 8.01 -13.37 2.15
N ARG A 63 8.85 -12.85 3.04
CA ARG A 63 9.35 -11.47 2.96
C ARG A 63 10.11 -11.24 1.65
N THR A 64 10.99 -12.16 1.27
CA THR A 64 11.82 -12.07 0.07
C THR A 64 10.96 -12.10 -1.20
N GLN A 65 9.95 -12.97 -1.26
CA GLN A 65 9.02 -13.03 -2.38
C GLN A 65 8.16 -11.77 -2.50
N ILE A 66 7.60 -11.28 -1.40
CA ILE A 66 6.80 -10.04 -1.40
C ILE A 66 7.65 -8.86 -1.87
N GLN A 67 8.89 -8.73 -1.38
CA GLN A 67 9.82 -7.69 -1.85
C GLN A 67 10.11 -7.81 -3.35
N THR A 68 10.24 -9.03 -3.87
CA THR A 68 10.48 -9.28 -5.30
C THR A 68 9.30 -8.82 -6.15
N VAL A 69 8.07 -9.13 -5.73
CA VAL A 69 6.85 -8.67 -6.40
C VAL A 69 6.72 -7.14 -6.35
N LEU A 70 7.03 -6.52 -5.21
CA LEU A 70 7.02 -5.06 -5.07
C LEU A 70 8.04 -4.36 -5.97
N ARG A 71 9.22 -4.96 -6.18
CA ARG A 71 10.21 -4.44 -7.14
C ARG A 71 9.67 -4.47 -8.57
N HIS A 72 9.01 -5.56 -8.98
CA HIS A 72 8.39 -5.65 -10.30
C HIS A 72 7.29 -4.60 -10.50
N PHE A 73 6.44 -4.38 -9.49
CA PHE A 73 5.45 -3.31 -9.55
C PHE A 73 6.08 -1.92 -9.67
N GLY A 74 7.17 -1.65 -8.95
CA GLY A 74 7.87 -0.36 -9.03
C GLY A 74 8.53 -0.08 -10.38
N GLN A 75 8.89 -1.13 -11.13
CA GLN A 75 9.44 -1.03 -12.49
C GLN A 75 8.35 -0.89 -13.57
N HIS A 76 7.09 -1.16 -13.23
CA HIS A 76 6.01 -1.11 -14.20
C HIS A 76 5.59 0.34 -14.50
N PRO A 77 5.46 0.75 -15.78
CA PRO A 77 5.18 2.14 -16.17
C PRO A 77 3.94 2.74 -15.49
N SER A 78 2.88 1.95 -15.34
CA SER A 78 1.62 2.37 -14.71
C SER A 78 1.74 2.73 -13.22
N TYR A 79 2.76 2.21 -12.52
CA TYR A 79 2.96 2.42 -11.09
C TYR A 79 4.21 3.24 -10.79
N HIS A 80 5.08 3.45 -11.78
CA HIS A 80 6.33 4.20 -11.64
C HIS A 80 6.11 5.59 -11.02
N GLY A 81 5.05 6.31 -11.42
CA GLY A 81 4.73 7.63 -10.86
C GLY A 81 4.39 7.61 -9.36
N PHE A 82 3.80 6.51 -8.87
CA PHE A 82 3.55 6.34 -7.43
C PHE A 82 4.86 6.03 -6.68
N TRP A 83 5.71 5.17 -7.24
CA TRP A 83 7.00 4.81 -6.66
C TRP A 83 8.00 5.98 -6.63
N SER A 84 7.98 6.85 -7.63
CA SER A 84 8.80 8.06 -7.64
C SER A 84 8.33 9.09 -6.61
N LYS A 85 7.01 9.21 -6.41
CA LYS A 85 6.41 10.12 -5.42
C LYS A 85 6.58 9.62 -3.98
N TYR A 86 6.58 8.30 -3.75
CA TYR A 86 6.67 7.68 -2.43
C TYR A 86 7.79 6.61 -2.34
N PRO A 87 9.07 6.98 -2.52
CA PRO A 87 10.17 6.01 -2.61
C PRO A 87 10.42 5.23 -1.30
N LEU A 88 10.11 5.84 -0.15
CA LEU A 88 10.30 5.22 1.15
C LEU A 88 9.13 4.32 1.58
N HIS A 89 8.00 4.30 0.85
CA HIS A 89 6.79 3.61 1.29
C HIS A 89 6.92 2.07 1.32
N PHE A 90 7.80 1.52 0.49
CA PHE A 90 8.09 0.09 0.45
C PHE A 90 9.45 -0.29 1.07
N SER A 91 10.15 0.67 1.68
CA SER A 91 11.31 0.34 2.51
C SER A 91 10.85 -0.53 3.68
N VAL A 92 11.40 -1.73 3.76
CA VAL A 92 11.20 -2.66 4.89
C VAL A 92 11.84 -2.10 6.18
N ASN A 93 12.54 -0.97 6.09
CA ASN A 93 13.21 -0.35 7.22
C ASN A 93 13.18 1.18 7.20
N PRO A 94 12.16 1.83 7.79
CA PRO A 94 12.24 3.25 8.11
C PRO A 94 12.94 3.54 9.45
N LEU A 95 13.09 2.54 10.34
CA LEU A 95 13.54 2.75 11.73
C LEU A 95 15.03 2.47 11.98
N VAL A 96 15.70 1.62 11.20
CA VAL A 96 17.15 1.39 11.39
C VAL A 96 18.03 2.54 10.89
N ARG A 97 17.49 3.48 10.10
CA ARG A 97 18.27 4.62 9.60
C ARG A 97 18.20 5.89 10.46
N ARG A 98 17.46 5.87 11.57
CA ARG A 98 17.39 7.00 12.51
C ARG A 98 17.72 6.53 13.92
N LEU A 99 19.02 6.44 14.20
CA LEU A 99 19.65 6.84 15.47
C LEU A 99 21.15 6.52 15.33
N PRO A 100 22.04 7.51 15.12
CA PRO A 100 23.42 7.31 15.54
C PRO A 100 23.38 7.10 17.05
N LEU A 101 23.80 5.91 17.49
CA LEU A 101 24.14 5.66 18.88
C LEU A 101 25.06 6.79 19.35
N ARG A 102 24.59 7.56 20.33
CA ARG A 102 25.38 8.51 21.09
C ARG A 102 25.36 8.06 22.53
#